data_AF-A0A6L3F635-F1
#
_entry.id   AF-A0A6L3F635-F1
#
_cell.length_a   1.000
_cell.length_b   1.000
_cell.length_c   1.000
_cell.angle_alpha   90.00
_cell.angle_beta   90.00
_cell.angle_gamma   90.00
#
_symmetry.space_group_name_H-M   'P 1'
#
loop_
_entity.id
_entity.type
_entity.pdbx_description
1 polymer ?
#
loop_
_entity_poly.entity_id
_entity_poly.type
_entity_poly.pdbx_seq_one_letter_code
_entity_poly.pdbx_strand_id
1 'polypeptide(L)'
;MDETTKKAITRRLASASGHIKGIERMVDDDTYCIDVIKQIQAVQAALNKVSSLMLDNHLRTCVTTAIRGDDPDERERMLQEVTGVFEVTSK
;
A
#
# COMPACT_ATOMS: atom_id res chain seq x y z
N MET A 1 4.67 -9.25 11.09
CA MET A 1 3.42 -9.40 10.31
C MET A 1 2.95 -10.84 10.45
N ASP A 2 1.69 -11.04 10.83
CA ASP A 2 1.11 -12.38 10.93
C ASP A 2 0.72 -12.95 9.54
N GLU A 3 0.52 -14.26 9.49
CA GLU A 3 0.27 -14.98 8.23
C GLU A 3 -1.09 -14.62 7.60
N THR A 4 -2.09 -14.23 8.40
CA THR A 4 -3.40 -13.82 7.89
C THR A 4 -3.30 -12.49 7.16
N THR A 5 -2.65 -11.50 7.78
CA THR A 5 -2.38 -10.20 7.17
C THR A 5 -1.55 -10.34 5.90
N LYS A 6 -0.48 -11.15 5.94
CA LYS A 6 0.35 -11.44 4.76
C LYS A 6 -0.46 -12.00 3.60
N LYS A 7 -1.27 -13.05 3.82
CA LYS A 7 -2.13 -13.63 2.79
C LYS A 7 -3.15 -12.62 2.24
N ALA A 8 -3.74 -11.81 3.11
CA ALA A 8 -4.71 -10.80 2.73
C ALA A 8 -4.12 -9.72 1.82
N ILE A 9 -2.87 -9.32 2.07
CA ILE A 9 -2.13 -8.34 1.27
C ILE A 9 -1.71 -8.95 -0.06
N THR A 10 -1.09 -10.13 -0.05
CA THR A 10 -0.67 -10.83 -1.28
C THR A 10 -1.83 -11.06 -2.24
N ARG A 11 -3.01 -11.46 -1.73
CA ARG A 11 -4.20 -11.64 -2.57
C ARG A 11 -4.65 -10.34 -3.24
N ARG A 12 -4.60 -9.21 -2.52
CA ARG A 12 -4.99 -7.90 -3.06
C ARG A 12 -4.00 -7.40 -4.11
N LEU A 13 -2.71 -7.59 -3.87
CA LEU A 13 -1.66 -7.29 -4.84
C LEU A 13 -1.82 -8.12 -6.12
N ALA A 14 -2.11 -9.42 -6.01
CA ALA A 14 -2.38 -10.27 -7.15
C ALA A 14 -3.60 -9.78 -7.97
N SER A 15 -4.66 -9.35 -7.29
CA SER A 15 -5.83 -8.75 -7.94
C SER A 15 -5.48 -7.45 -8.67
N ALA A 16 -4.72 -6.55 -8.03
CA ALA A 16 -4.30 -5.29 -8.64
C ALA A 16 -3.41 -5.53 -9.87
N SER A 17 -2.50 -6.51 -9.81
CA SER A 17 -1.69 -6.92 -10.96
C SER A 17 -2.55 -7.44 -12.12
N GLY A 18 -3.59 -8.23 -11.84
CA GLY A 18 -4.54 -8.68 -12.84
C GLY A 18 -5.30 -7.52 -13.51
N HIS A 19 -5.67 -6.49 -12.74
CA HIS A 19 -6.30 -5.29 -13.28
C HIS A 19 -5.35 -4.45 -14.14
N ILE A 20 -4.07 -4.33 -13.76
CA ILE A 20 -3.04 -3.66 -14.57
C ILE A 20 -2.91 -4.35 -15.94
N LYS A 21 -2.85 -5.69 -15.97
CA LYS A 21 -2.88 -6.47 -17.23
C LYS A 21 -4.17 -6.30 -18.03
N GLY A 22 -5.27 -5.94 -17.36
CA GLY A 22 -6.52 -5.56 -18.02
C GLY A 22 -6.41 -4.21 -18.71
N ILE A 23 -5.84 -3.22 -18.02
CA ILE A 23 -5.60 -1.88 -18.54
C ILE A 23 -4.66 -1.91 -19.75
N GLU A 24 -3.58 -2.70 -19.69
CA GLU A 24 -2.67 -2.91 -20.83
C GLU A 24 -3.44 -3.34 -22.08
N ARG A 25 -4.29 -4.37 -21.96
CA ARG A 25 -5.15 -4.83 -23.07
C ARG A 25 -6.14 -3.77 -23.54
N MET A 26 -6.74 -3.00 -22.63
CA MET A 26 -7.64 -1.91 -23.02
C MET A 26 -6.93 -0.86 -23.86
N VAL A 27 -5.66 -0.57 -23.56
CA VAL A 27 -4.85 0.35 -24.36
C VAL A 27 -4.52 -0.26 -25.72
N ASP A 28 -4.11 -1.53 -25.76
CA ASP A 28 -3.83 -2.24 -27.02
C ASP A 28 -5.06 -2.35 -27.93
N ASP A 29 -6.26 -2.46 -27.33
CA ASP A 29 -7.54 -2.56 -28.02
C ASP A 29 -8.15 -1.18 -28.39
N ASP A 30 -7.40 -0.08 -28.27
CA ASP A 30 -7.86 1.30 -28.52
C ASP A 30 -9.16 1.66 -27.75
N THR A 31 -9.32 1.11 -26.54
CA THR A 31 -10.51 1.35 -25.71
C THR A 31 -10.64 2.84 -25.37
N TYR A 32 -11.88 3.33 -25.30
CA TYR A 32 -12.18 4.73 -24.99
C TYR A 32 -11.44 5.22 -23.74
N CYS A 33 -10.68 6.32 -23.89
CA CYS A 33 -9.71 6.77 -22.90
C CYS A 33 -10.31 7.01 -21.51
N ILE A 34 -11.56 7.46 -21.42
CA ILE A 34 -12.23 7.69 -20.13
C ILE A 34 -12.42 6.38 -19.37
N ASP A 35 -12.68 5.28 -20.05
CA ASP A 35 -12.86 3.98 -19.39
C ASP A 35 -11.53 3.40 -18.93
N VAL A 36 -10.45 3.61 -19.69
CA VAL A 36 -9.07 3.30 -19.26
C VAL A 36 -8.72 4.09 -17.99
N ILE A 37 -9.01 5.40 -17.96
CA ILE A 37 -8.76 6.27 -16.80
C ILE A 37 -9.53 5.77 -15.57
N LYS A 38 -10.80 5.39 -15.71
CA LYS A 38 -11.59 4.82 -14.60
C LYS A 38 -10.96 3.54 -14.04
N GLN A 39 -10.44 2.66 -14.92
CA GLN A 39 -9.77 1.44 -14.45
C GLN A 39 -8.46 1.75 -13.74
N ILE A 40 -7.68 2.71 -14.23
CA ILE A 40 -6.47 3.20 -13.53
C ILE A 40 -6.83 3.70 -12.12
N GLN A 41 -7.88 4.52 -12.00
CA GLN A 41 -8.35 5.02 -10.70
C GLN A 41 -8.79 3.89 -9.77
N ALA A 42 -9.44 2.85 -10.30
CA ALA A 42 -9.82 1.67 -9.52
C ALA A 42 -8.59 0.91 -8.99
N VAL A 43 -7.53 0.79 -9.80
CA VAL A 43 -6.25 0.19 -9.36
C VAL A 43 -5.57 1.05 -8.30
N GLN A 44 -5.52 2.36 -8.48
CA GLN A 44 -4.97 3.29 -7.47
C GLN A 44 -5.70 3.14 -6.13
N ALA A 45 -7.03 3.08 -6.13
CA ALA A 45 -7.82 2.86 -4.92
C ALA A 45 -7.51 1.50 -4.26
N ALA A 46 -7.33 0.44 -5.06
CA ALA A 46 -6.96 -0.88 -4.56
C ALA A 46 -5.56 -0.87 -3.91
N LEU A 47 -4.58 -0.20 -4.54
CA LEU A 47 -3.22 -0.05 -4.01
C LEU A 47 -3.20 0.80 -2.73
N ASN A 48 -3.98 1.88 -2.67
CA ASN A 48 -4.14 2.69 -1.46
C ASN A 48 -4.65 1.83 -0.30
N LYS A 49 -5.62 0.93 -0.55
CA LYS A 49 -6.10 0.01 0.48
C LYS A 49 -5.03 -0.96 0.97
N VAL A 50 -4.15 -1.44 0.08
CA VAL A 50 -3.01 -2.28 0.45
C VAL A 50 -2.01 -1.48 1.29
N SER A 51 -1.69 -0.25 0.88
CA SER A 51 -0.80 0.65 1.64
C SER A 51 -1.32 0.88 3.06
N SER A 52 -2.62 1.18 3.22
CA SER A 52 -3.21 1.35 4.56
C SER A 52 -3.12 0.07 5.42
N LEU A 53 -3.28 -1.11 4.84
CA LEU A 53 -3.14 -2.39 5.57
C LEU A 53 -1.69 -2.63 5.99
N MET A 54 -0.73 -2.33 5.13
CA MET A 54 0.71 -2.42 5.46
C MET A 54 1.07 -1.46 6.60
N LEU A 55 0.58 -0.22 6.55
CA LEU A 55 0.83 0.78 7.58
C LEU A 55 0.19 0.38 8.92
N ASP A 56 -1.08 -0.04 8.94
CA ASP A 56 -1.74 -0.50 10.18
C ASP A 56 -0.97 -1.67 10.81
N ASN A 57 -0.51 -2.64 10.02
CA ASN A 57 0.35 -3.71 10.52
C ASN A 57 1.66 -3.16 11.11
N HIS A 58 2.35 -2.24 10.42
CA HIS A 58 3.61 -1.67 10.90
C HIS A 58 3.42 -0.92 12.24
N LEU A 59 2.35 -0.13 12.36
CA LEU A 59 2.00 0.57 13.60
C LEU A 59 1.74 -0.41 14.76
N ARG A 60 1.00 -1.50 14.50
CA ARG A 60 0.66 -2.51 15.52
C ARG A 60 1.84 -3.39 15.92
N THR A 61 2.83 -3.59 15.06
CA THR A 61 3.95 -4.49 15.35
C THR A 61 5.23 -3.73 15.68
N CYS A 62 5.76 -2.95 14.75
CA CYS A 62 7.08 -2.33 14.88
C CYS A 62 7.02 -1.14 15.82
N VAL A 63 6.11 -0.20 15.55
CA VAL A 63 5.97 1.02 16.37
C VAL A 63 5.52 0.69 17.79
N THR A 64 4.54 -0.21 17.94
CA THR A 64 4.08 -0.63 19.28
C THR A 64 5.19 -1.33 20.09
N THR A 65 6.05 -2.11 19.44
CA THR A 65 7.22 -2.72 20.09
C THR A 65 8.22 -1.66 20.54
N ALA A 66 8.59 -0.74 19.65
CA ALA A 66 9.53 0.34 19.97
C ALA A 66 9.02 1.23 21.12
N ILE A 67 7.73 1.59 21.11
CA ILE A 67 7.12 2.41 22.19
C ILE A 67 7.19 1.70 23.55
N ARG A 68 7.06 0.37 23.57
CA ARG A 68 7.12 -0.42 24.81
C ARG A 68 8.55 -0.75 25.25
N GLY A 69 9.52 -0.59 24.36
CA GLY A 69 10.94 -0.78 24.66
C GLY A 69 11.55 0.43 25.37
N ASP A 70 12.75 0.22 25.91
CA ASP A 70 13.47 1.24 26.69
C ASP A 70 14.40 2.12 25.84
N ASP A 71 14.62 1.80 24.56
CA ASP A 71 15.50 2.56 23.64
C ASP A 71 14.79 3.82 23.08
N PRO A 72 15.19 5.04 23.48
CA PRO A 72 14.62 6.27 22.95
C PRO A 72 14.93 6.51 21.48
N ASP A 73 16.11 6.07 21.01
CA ASP A 73 16.53 6.27 19.63
C ASP A 73 15.73 5.37 18.69
N GLU A 74 15.37 4.15 19.13
CA GLU A 74 14.46 3.27 18.39
C GLU A 74 13.07 3.89 18.21
N ARG A 75 12.52 4.48 19.28
CA ARG A 75 11.23 5.19 19.21
C ARG A 75 11.26 6.33 18.20
N GLU A 76 12.29 7.16 18.25
CA GLU A 76 12.43 8.30 17.34
C GLU A 76 12.59 7.85 15.88
N ARG A 77 13.42 6.83 15.62
CA ARG A 77 13.58 6.25 14.27
C ARG A 77 12.24 5.78 13.68
N MET A 78 11.44 5.04 14.47
CA MET A 78 10.15 4.52 14.02
C MET A 78 9.14 5.64 13.70
N LEU A 79 9.13 6.73 14.48
CA LEU A 79 8.28 7.89 14.20
C LEU A 79 8.70 8.62 12.93
N GLN A 80 10.00 8.75 12.69
CA GLN A 80 10.56 9.34 11.46
C GLN A 80 10.21 8.50 10.23
N GLU A 81 10.29 7.17 10.30
CA GLU A 81 9.88 6.29 9.21
C GLU A 81 8.41 6.49 8.81
N VAL A 82 7.50 6.53 9.79
CA VAL A 82 6.06 6.75 9.53
C VAL A 82 5.82 8.12 8.91
N THR A 83 6.47 9.16 9.41
CA THR A 83 6.32 10.53 8.89
C THR A 83 6.83 10.62 7.45
N GLY A 84 7.99 10.00 7.17
CA GLY A 84 8.61 10.00 5.84
C GLY A 84 7.74 9.38 4.75
N VAL A 85 6.89 8.39 5.07
CA VAL A 85 5.94 7.80 4.10
C VAL A 85 4.97 8.84 3.53
N PHE A 86 4.54 9.82 4.33
CA PHE A 86 3.56 10.83 3.90
C PHE A 86 4.19 12.04 3.22
N GLU A 87 5.46 12.32 3.48
CA GLU A 87 6.20 13.37 2.78
C GLU A 87 6.44 13.02 1.30
N VAL A 88 6.65 11.74 1.00
CA VAL A 88 6.83 11.26 -0.39
C VAL A 88 5.53 11.33 -1.20
N THR A 89 4.38 11.11 -0.55
CA THR A 89 3.06 11.12 -1.21
C THR A 89 2.55 12.54 -1.51
N SER A 90 3.16 13.57 -0.90
CA SER A 90 2.77 14.97 -1.05
C SER A 90 3.58 15.74 -2.11
N LYS A 91 4.46 15.05 -2.85
CA LYS A 91 5.21 15.57 -4.00
C LYS A 91 4.68 14.99 -5.29
#